data_AF-A0A1R3USV6-F1
#
_entry.id   AF-A0A1R3USV6-F1
#
_cell.length_a   1.000
_cell.length_b   1.000
_cell.length_c   1.000
_cell.angle_alpha   90.00
_cell.angle_beta   90.00
_cell.angle_gamma   90.00
#
_symmetry.space_group_name_H-M   'P 1'
#
loop_
_entity.id
_entity.type
_entity.pdbx_description
1 polymer ?
#
loop_
_entity_poly.entity_id
_entity_poly.type
_entity_poly.pdbx_seq_one_letter_code
_entity_poly.pdbx_strand_id
1 'polypeptide(L)'
;MNDLTSLRATLNDSDPAKDTAPTDRNRRWARANAIARLREDTPVTGPLWRRIPVLVTGAAAAALAVGVGAMLLPTDHPAGVPVAYASPPETVEVVGGEPVDGTEALLELAEVTAGRGDPQGRGDVGFVASTGTTMYRMNADAGDADPEETHGYGFIPFEWNRWQSLDGELREDQNPQPPTETGGEAGDHEWFLDQVGETHEETLHPSLVLPEALPTDPDALAETLMGLGEDPEEDERTDASLFHAVASLYENRPLSGAEEAAVQRIIADRSETSHLGTATDPLGREGELFSFVVEEPGVQTLEYRYLFSTEDGALLYQDSILMDEEDPETPIEDYGLEYPVLSQQVSYVWTGWVEEIGQRP
;
A
#
# COMPACT_ATOMS: atom_id res chain seq x y z
N MET A 1 -26.61 -21.83 9.06
CA MET A 1 -27.70 -20.83 9.10
C MET A 1 -27.06 -19.53 8.63
N ASN A 2 -27.47 -19.01 7.47
CA ASN A 2 -26.69 -18.02 6.72
C ASN A 2 -26.74 -16.64 7.40
N ASP A 3 -25.60 -15.97 7.58
CA ASP A 3 -25.49 -14.68 8.31
C ASP A 3 -26.43 -13.61 7.77
N LEU A 4 -26.71 -13.65 6.47
CA LEU A 4 -27.64 -12.76 5.79
C LEU A 4 -29.11 -12.94 6.24
N THR A 5 -29.47 -14.13 6.72
CA THR A 5 -30.80 -14.42 7.29
C THR A 5 -30.91 -13.93 8.73
N SER A 6 -29.83 -14.06 9.51
CA SER A 6 -29.74 -13.53 10.87
C SER A 6 -29.76 -11.99 10.85
N LEU A 7 -29.01 -11.36 9.95
CA LEU A 7 -28.97 -9.90 9.81
C LEU A 7 -30.33 -9.32 9.37
N ARG A 8 -31.02 -9.99 8.44
CA ARG A 8 -32.41 -9.61 8.06
C ARG A 8 -33.40 -9.76 9.21
N ALA A 9 -33.26 -10.81 10.03
CA ALA A 9 -34.16 -11.00 11.16
C ALA A 9 -33.98 -9.90 12.21
N THR A 10 -32.73 -9.49 12.49
CA THR A 10 -32.42 -8.45 13.46
C THR A 10 -32.84 -7.05 13.01
N LEU A 11 -32.72 -6.74 11.71
CA LEU A 11 -33.07 -5.42 11.17
C LEU A 11 -34.57 -5.27 10.84
N ASN A 12 -35.29 -6.37 10.64
CA ASN A 12 -36.71 -6.34 10.27
C ASN A 12 -37.64 -5.73 11.33
N ASP A 13 -37.30 -5.82 12.62
CA ASP A 13 -38.15 -5.29 13.68
C ASP A 13 -37.98 -3.78 13.94
N SER A 14 -36.92 -3.19 13.36
CA SER A 14 -36.60 -1.76 13.48
C SER A 14 -36.82 -0.96 12.19
N ASP A 15 -37.18 -1.62 11.08
CA ASP A 15 -37.45 -0.95 9.81
C ASP A 15 -38.88 -0.35 9.81
N PRO A 16 -39.04 0.99 9.85
CA PRO A 16 -40.35 1.62 9.79
C PRO A 16 -41.08 1.38 8.45
N ALA A 17 -40.39 0.85 7.44
CA ALA A 17 -40.92 0.50 6.13
C ALA A 17 -41.17 -1.02 5.95
N LYS A 18 -41.04 -1.87 6.99
CA LYS A 18 -41.11 -3.34 6.85
C LYS A 18 -42.37 -3.88 6.17
N ASP A 19 -43.49 -3.19 6.33
CA ASP A 19 -44.79 -3.58 5.74
C ASP A 19 -45.17 -2.71 4.52
N THR A 20 -44.27 -1.85 4.06
CA THR A 20 -44.52 -0.92 2.94
C THR A 20 -43.80 -1.41 1.69
N ALA A 21 -44.53 -2.13 0.83
CA ALA A 21 -43.99 -2.51 -0.47
C ALA A 21 -43.65 -1.25 -1.29
N PRO A 22 -42.42 -1.10 -1.82
CA PRO A 22 -42.06 0.08 -2.57
C PRO A 22 -42.94 0.20 -3.82
N THR A 23 -43.48 1.40 -4.03
CA THR A 23 -44.31 1.67 -5.21
C THR A 23 -43.52 1.41 -6.50
N ASP A 24 -44.22 1.03 -7.58
CA ASP A 24 -43.56 0.78 -8.88
C ASP A 24 -42.82 2.02 -9.42
N ARG A 25 -43.19 3.22 -8.96
CA ARG A 25 -42.48 4.46 -9.26
C ARG A 25 -41.14 4.51 -8.51
N ASN A 26 -41.11 4.18 -7.23
CA ASN A 26 -39.90 4.17 -6.42
C ASN A 26 -38.92 3.08 -6.88
N ARG A 27 -39.43 1.90 -7.29
CA ARG A 27 -38.59 0.85 -7.89
C ARG A 27 -37.97 1.28 -9.22
N ARG A 28 -38.74 1.95 -10.07
CA ARG A 28 -38.23 2.48 -11.36
C ARG A 28 -37.22 3.61 -11.14
N TRP A 29 -37.46 4.48 -10.17
CA TRP A 29 -36.54 5.55 -9.83
C TRP A 29 -35.23 5.03 -9.22
N ALA A 30 -35.28 4.08 -8.27
CA ALA A 30 -34.10 3.45 -7.70
C ALA A 30 -33.26 2.72 -8.76
N ARG A 31 -33.91 1.99 -9.68
CA ARG A 31 -33.22 1.34 -10.81
C ARG A 31 -32.60 2.34 -11.78
N ALA A 32 -33.31 3.44 -12.08
CA ALA A 32 -32.78 4.50 -12.94
C ALA A 32 -31.57 5.20 -12.30
N ASN A 33 -31.59 5.44 -10.98
CA ASN A 33 -30.46 6.00 -10.24
C ASN A 33 -29.27 5.06 -10.17
N ALA A 34 -29.49 3.76 -9.92
CA ALA A 34 -28.41 2.77 -9.91
C ALA A 34 -27.73 2.67 -11.29
N ILE A 35 -28.51 2.71 -12.38
CA ILE A 35 -27.99 2.71 -13.75
C ILE A 35 -27.32 4.04 -14.11
N ALA A 36 -27.80 5.17 -13.57
CA ALA A 36 -27.17 6.47 -13.77
C ALA A 36 -25.80 6.54 -13.08
N ARG A 37 -25.69 6.06 -11.83
CA ARG A 37 -24.40 5.97 -11.12
C ARG A 37 -23.40 5.05 -11.83
N LEU A 38 -23.86 3.87 -12.28
CA LEU A 38 -23.05 2.97 -13.11
C LEU A 38 -22.64 3.54 -14.49
N ARG A 39 -23.26 4.63 -14.95
CA ARG A 39 -22.88 5.33 -16.19
C ARG A 39 -22.04 6.58 -15.93
N GLU A 40 -22.21 7.21 -14.77
CA GLU A 40 -21.34 8.27 -14.29
C GLU A 40 -19.94 7.72 -13.97
N ASP A 41 -19.84 6.46 -13.56
CA ASP A 41 -18.58 5.70 -13.38
C ASP A 41 -18.08 5.04 -14.67
N THR A 42 -18.12 5.74 -15.81
CA THR A 42 -17.42 5.26 -17.01
C THR A 42 -15.92 5.47 -16.80
N PRO A 43 -15.07 4.42 -16.89
CA PRO A 43 -13.65 4.54 -16.61
C PRO A 43 -13.00 5.49 -17.63
N VAL A 44 -12.39 6.55 -17.12
CA VAL A 44 -11.48 7.41 -17.88
C VAL A 44 -10.23 6.58 -18.13
N THR A 45 -10.06 6.10 -19.35
CA THR A 45 -8.80 5.54 -19.83
C THR A 45 -7.75 6.64 -19.90
N GLY A 46 -6.79 6.63 -18.97
CA GLY A 46 -5.59 7.46 -18.94
C GLY A 46 -4.64 6.95 -17.85
N PRO A 47 -3.31 6.96 -18.08
CA PRO A 47 -2.35 6.32 -17.17
C PRO A 47 -2.21 7.13 -15.87
N LEU A 48 -2.42 6.46 -14.74
CA LEU A 48 -2.32 7.03 -13.40
C LEU A 48 -0.85 7.04 -12.93
N TRP A 49 -0.13 8.09 -13.27
CA TRP A 49 0.94 8.58 -12.40
C TRP A 49 0.27 9.26 -11.20
N ARG A 50 0.71 8.94 -9.97
CA ARG A 50 0.19 9.52 -8.73
C ARG A 50 0.39 11.05 -8.73
N ARG A 51 -0.68 11.76 -9.10
CA ARG A 51 -0.93 13.16 -8.72
C ARG A 51 -2.41 13.27 -8.38
N ILE A 52 -2.70 13.67 -7.14
CA ILE A 52 -4.05 13.93 -6.64
C ILE A 52 -4.59 15.17 -7.36
N PRO A 53 -5.74 15.13 -8.08
CA PRO A 53 -6.31 16.33 -8.66
C PRO A 53 -7.42 16.92 -7.79
N VAL A 54 -7.20 18.17 -7.35
CA VAL A 54 -8.21 19.07 -6.78
C VAL A 54 -9.24 19.43 -7.86
N LEU A 55 -10.51 19.14 -7.62
CA LEU A 55 -11.62 19.51 -8.51
C LEU A 55 -12.25 20.85 -8.10
N VAL A 56 -11.94 21.89 -8.87
CA VAL A 56 -12.72 23.13 -8.93
C VAL A 56 -13.82 22.96 -9.98
N THR A 57 -15.11 23.03 -9.60
CA THR A 57 -16.14 23.86 -10.28
C THR A 57 -17.53 23.77 -9.64
N GLY A 58 -18.03 24.92 -9.16
CA GLY A 58 -19.21 25.57 -9.73
C GLY A 58 -20.62 25.06 -9.36
N ALA A 59 -21.11 25.49 -8.20
CA ALA A 59 -22.48 25.86 -7.82
C ALA A 59 -23.69 25.48 -8.73
N ALA A 60 -24.68 24.81 -8.13
CA ALA A 60 -26.10 25.11 -8.33
C ALA A 60 -26.95 24.71 -7.11
N ALA A 61 -27.65 25.69 -6.54
CA ALA A 61 -28.47 25.59 -5.33
C ALA A 61 -29.83 24.89 -5.55
N ALA A 62 -30.31 24.19 -4.52
CA ALA A 62 -31.74 24.14 -4.16
C ALA A 62 -31.94 23.69 -2.70
N ALA A 63 -32.50 24.59 -1.89
CA ALA A 63 -32.87 24.41 -0.49
C ALA A 63 -34.19 23.63 -0.30
N LEU A 64 -34.36 23.00 0.88
CA LEU A 64 -35.57 22.85 1.74
C LEU A 64 -35.28 21.74 2.79
N ALA A 65 -34.89 22.03 4.04
CA ALA A 65 -35.64 22.53 5.20
C ALA A 65 -36.38 21.47 6.06
N VAL A 66 -36.01 21.47 7.36
CA VAL A 66 -36.74 21.08 8.59
C VAL A 66 -36.71 19.62 9.07
N GLY A 67 -36.19 19.43 10.30
CA GLY A 67 -36.60 18.34 11.18
C GLY A 67 -35.74 18.07 12.41
N VAL A 68 -35.68 19.01 13.35
CA VAL A 68 -35.16 18.77 14.72
C VAL A 68 -36.04 17.71 15.40
N GLY A 69 -35.45 16.56 15.70
CA GLY A 69 -36.04 15.49 16.49
C GLY A 69 -35.03 15.01 17.52
N ALA A 70 -34.97 15.71 18.66
CA ALA A 70 -34.25 15.26 19.83
C ALA A 70 -34.85 13.92 20.31
N MET A 71 -34.13 12.83 20.09
CA MET A 71 -34.33 11.59 20.85
C MET A 71 -33.15 11.43 21.81
N LEU A 72 -33.50 11.55 23.09
CA LEU A 72 -32.69 11.12 24.21
C LEU A 72 -32.36 9.63 24.04
N LEU A 73 -31.10 9.31 23.79
CA LEU A 73 -30.56 7.97 24.02
C LEU A 73 -29.86 7.94 25.39
N PRO A 74 -30.02 6.84 26.15
CA PRO A 74 -29.41 6.68 27.46
C PRO A 74 -27.90 6.55 27.34
N THR A 75 -27.23 7.25 28.24
CA THR A 75 -25.82 7.13 28.62
C THR A 75 -25.38 5.68 28.74
N ASP A 76 -24.46 5.26 27.88
CA ASP A 76 -23.31 4.41 28.16
C ASP A 76 -22.36 4.50 26.95
N HIS A 77 -21.87 5.72 26.68
CA HIS A 77 -20.59 5.87 26.00
C HIS A 77 -19.51 5.62 27.06
N PRO A 78 -18.52 4.74 26.83
CA PRO A 78 -17.26 4.94 27.53
C PRO A 78 -16.83 6.37 27.21
N ALA A 79 -16.57 7.13 28.27
CA ALA A 79 -15.97 8.44 28.20
C ALA A 79 -14.85 8.42 27.15
N GLY A 80 -14.82 9.48 26.33
CA GLY A 80 -13.91 9.65 25.21
C GLY A 80 -12.58 8.96 25.48
N VAL A 81 -12.26 7.98 24.63
CA VAL A 81 -10.92 7.41 24.59
C VAL A 81 -10.02 8.63 24.47
N PRO A 82 -9.12 8.89 25.45
CA PRO A 82 -8.11 9.91 25.22
C PRO A 82 -7.45 9.51 23.90
N VAL A 83 -7.35 10.46 22.97
CA VAL A 83 -6.42 10.35 21.84
C VAL A 83 -5.04 10.26 22.51
N ALA A 84 -4.70 9.06 22.93
CA ALA A 84 -3.40 8.75 23.46
C ALA A 84 -2.54 8.80 22.21
N TYR A 85 -1.70 9.83 22.13
CA TYR A 85 -0.54 9.85 21.26
C TYR A 85 0.18 8.51 21.47
N ALA A 86 -0.12 7.53 20.64
CA ALA A 86 0.70 6.34 20.54
C ALA A 86 1.96 6.75 19.77
N SER A 87 3.02 6.00 19.98
CA SER A 87 4.30 6.24 19.30
C SER A 87 4.30 5.38 18.04
N PRO A 88 4.75 5.92 16.89
CA PRO A 88 4.75 5.20 15.61
C PRO A 88 5.21 3.75 15.75
N PRO A 89 4.64 2.81 14.98
CA PRO A 89 5.01 1.40 15.07
C PRO A 89 6.52 1.25 15.02
N GLU A 90 7.05 0.51 15.99
CA GLU A 90 8.48 0.29 16.06
C GLU A 90 8.95 -0.52 14.84
N THR A 91 10.16 -0.20 14.45
CA THR A 91 10.89 -0.92 13.43
C THR A 91 11.27 -2.31 13.93
N VAL A 92 11.57 -3.26 13.02
CA VAL A 92 12.01 -4.60 13.45
C VAL A 92 13.24 -4.50 14.35
N GLU A 93 13.21 -5.21 15.48
CA GLU A 93 14.29 -5.20 16.45
C GLU A 93 15.53 -5.89 15.85
N VAL A 94 16.65 -5.17 15.87
CA VAL A 94 17.93 -5.65 15.35
C VAL A 94 18.74 -6.25 16.49
N VAL A 95 19.07 -7.53 16.35
CA VAL A 95 20.02 -8.24 17.20
C VAL A 95 21.38 -8.18 16.52
N GLY A 96 22.21 -7.22 16.94
CA GLY A 96 23.47 -6.91 16.28
C GLY A 96 24.37 -5.94 17.04
N GLY A 97 25.52 -5.63 16.43
CA GLY A 97 26.42 -4.56 16.86
C GLY A 97 26.05 -3.23 16.21
N GLU A 98 26.96 -2.26 16.23
CA GLU A 98 26.80 -1.03 15.44
C GLU A 98 26.72 -1.38 13.93
N PRO A 99 25.94 -0.64 13.12
CA PRO A 99 25.91 -0.82 11.67
C PRO A 99 27.31 -0.82 11.06
N VAL A 100 27.55 -1.73 10.14
CA VAL A 100 28.82 -1.84 9.39
C VAL A 100 28.56 -1.81 7.89
N ASP A 101 29.60 -1.61 7.08
CA ASP A 101 29.50 -1.77 5.63
C ASP A 101 28.98 -3.17 5.28
N GLY A 102 27.83 -3.21 4.61
CA GLY A 102 27.10 -4.43 4.28
C GLY A 102 27.32 -4.91 2.85
N THR A 103 28.10 -4.20 2.03
CA THR A 103 28.24 -4.51 0.61
C THR A 103 28.79 -5.92 0.36
N GLU A 104 29.88 -6.32 1.04
CA GLU A 104 30.46 -7.66 0.87
C GLU A 104 29.49 -8.76 1.37
N ALA A 105 28.82 -8.54 2.50
CA ALA A 105 27.86 -9.48 3.06
C ALA A 105 26.63 -9.67 2.16
N LEU A 106 26.11 -8.59 1.55
CA LEU A 106 24.99 -8.68 0.61
C LEU A 106 25.39 -9.37 -0.69
N LEU A 107 26.62 -9.16 -1.18
CA LEU A 107 27.16 -9.88 -2.34
C LEU A 107 27.35 -11.37 -2.06
N GLU A 108 27.84 -11.74 -0.87
CA GLU A 108 27.94 -13.14 -0.45
C GLU A 108 26.56 -13.80 -0.38
N LEU A 109 25.57 -13.08 0.15
CA LEU A 109 24.19 -13.54 0.18
C LEU A 109 23.62 -13.73 -1.24
N ALA A 110 23.93 -12.82 -2.17
CA ALA A 110 23.53 -12.95 -3.56
C ALA A 110 24.05 -14.22 -4.24
N GLU A 111 25.23 -14.71 -3.84
CA GLU A 111 25.74 -16.00 -4.32
C GLU A 111 24.93 -17.19 -3.77
N VAL A 112 24.43 -17.10 -2.52
CA VAL A 112 23.50 -18.07 -1.94
C VAL A 112 22.17 -18.03 -2.69
N THR A 113 21.61 -16.84 -2.86
CA THR A 113 20.34 -16.60 -3.56
C THR A 113 20.35 -17.16 -4.97
N ALA A 114 21.45 -16.97 -5.71
CA ALA A 114 21.60 -17.48 -7.08
C ALA A 114 21.41 -19.00 -7.18
N GLY A 115 21.69 -19.75 -6.10
CA GLY A 115 21.53 -21.19 -6.02
C GLY A 115 20.11 -21.68 -5.71
N ARG A 116 19.17 -20.80 -5.33
CA ARG A 116 17.81 -21.17 -4.87
C ARG A 116 16.98 -21.89 -5.94
N GLY A 117 17.23 -21.60 -7.22
CA GLY A 117 16.48 -22.14 -8.36
C GLY A 117 15.22 -21.32 -8.69
N ASP A 118 14.31 -21.93 -9.45
CA ASP A 118 13.08 -21.27 -9.91
C ASP A 118 12.07 -21.09 -8.77
N PRO A 119 11.23 -20.03 -8.81
CA PRO A 119 10.19 -19.85 -7.81
C PRO A 119 9.16 -20.99 -7.88
N GLN A 120 8.45 -21.18 -6.77
CA GLN A 120 7.47 -22.26 -6.65
C GLN A 120 6.25 -22.02 -7.55
N GLY A 121 5.49 -23.08 -7.84
CA GLY A 121 4.24 -22.99 -8.58
C GLY A 121 4.34 -23.31 -10.07
N ARG A 122 3.25 -23.07 -10.81
CA ARG A 122 3.13 -23.30 -12.25
C ARG A 122 2.16 -22.29 -12.86
N GLY A 123 2.40 -21.94 -14.12
CA GLY A 123 1.56 -21.03 -14.88
C GLY A 123 2.29 -19.72 -15.17
N ASP A 124 1.53 -18.78 -15.71
CA ASP A 124 2.06 -17.53 -16.27
C ASP A 124 1.52 -16.30 -15.51
N VAL A 125 1.00 -16.52 -14.30
CA VAL A 125 0.52 -15.48 -13.38
C VAL A 125 1.38 -15.49 -12.13
N GLY A 126 2.14 -14.43 -11.91
CA GLY A 126 2.86 -14.21 -10.66
C GLY A 126 1.87 -13.89 -9.55
N PHE A 127 1.95 -14.60 -8.42
CA PHE A 127 1.15 -14.34 -7.24
C PHE A 127 2.04 -13.98 -6.05
N VAL A 128 1.77 -12.86 -5.42
CA VAL A 128 2.44 -12.37 -4.21
C VAL A 128 1.40 -12.09 -3.13
N ALA A 129 1.55 -12.78 -1.99
CA ALA A 129 0.79 -12.51 -0.79
C ALA A 129 1.70 -11.83 0.24
N SER A 130 1.27 -10.68 0.76
CA SER A 130 2.02 -9.94 1.77
C SER A 130 1.08 -9.37 2.83
N THR A 131 1.66 -9.02 3.98
CA THR A 131 0.96 -8.31 5.05
C THR A 131 1.88 -7.27 5.65
N GLY A 132 1.33 -6.20 6.19
CA GLY A 132 2.17 -5.11 6.66
C GLY A 132 1.36 -3.95 7.18
N THR A 133 2.02 -2.79 7.33
CA THR A 133 1.41 -1.56 7.83
C THR A 133 1.89 -0.39 6.99
N THR A 134 0.97 0.50 6.62
CA THR A 134 1.28 1.71 5.86
C THR A 134 0.81 2.93 6.64
N MET A 135 1.66 3.95 6.71
CA MET A 135 1.29 5.27 7.22
C MET A 135 0.49 6.02 6.16
N TYR A 136 -0.70 6.48 6.53
CA TYR A 136 -1.47 7.43 5.74
C TYR A 136 -1.48 8.78 6.43
N ARG A 137 -1.18 9.83 5.68
CA ARG A 137 -1.34 11.23 6.07
C ARG A 137 -2.60 11.79 5.39
N MET A 138 -3.40 12.53 6.13
CA MET A 138 -4.69 13.03 5.69
C MET A 138 -4.86 14.51 5.99
N ASN A 139 -5.31 15.23 4.97
CA ASN A 139 -5.77 16.59 5.07
C ASN A 139 -7.29 16.57 4.93
N ALA A 140 -8.00 17.09 5.91
CA ALA A 140 -9.45 17.27 5.81
C ALA A 140 -9.77 18.74 5.63
N ASP A 141 -10.38 19.04 4.48
CA ASP A 141 -11.04 20.31 4.24
C ASP A 141 -12.31 20.37 5.10
N ALA A 142 -12.35 21.31 6.04
CA ALA A 142 -13.49 21.51 6.92
C ALA A 142 -14.66 22.25 6.20
N GLY A 143 -14.94 21.93 4.95
CA GLY A 143 -16.11 22.40 4.19
C GLY A 143 -16.21 23.92 3.95
N ASP A 144 -17.32 24.34 3.32
CA ASP A 144 -17.56 25.71 2.80
C ASP A 144 -17.57 26.85 3.86
N ALA A 145 -17.37 26.53 5.15
CA ALA A 145 -17.48 27.50 6.24
C ALA A 145 -16.14 28.10 6.71
N ASP A 146 -15.05 27.88 5.97
CA ASP A 146 -13.69 28.37 6.28
C ASP A 146 -13.18 28.01 7.69
N PRO A 147 -13.31 26.76 8.20
CA PRO A 147 -12.52 26.34 9.36
C PRO A 147 -11.08 26.05 8.94
N GLU A 148 -10.16 26.10 9.91
CA GLU A 148 -8.75 25.72 9.70
C GLU A 148 -8.69 24.28 9.15
N GLU A 149 -7.84 24.05 8.14
CA GLU A 149 -7.53 22.72 7.61
C GLU A 149 -7.00 21.85 8.76
N THR A 150 -7.50 20.63 8.87
CA THR A 150 -7.08 19.68 9.89
C THR A 150 -6.25 18.57 9.29
N HIS A 151 -5.24 18.16 10.05
CA HIS A 151 -4.26 17.18 9.64
C HIS A 151 -4.29 15.98 10.60
N GLY A 152 -4.25 14.79 10.03
CA GLY A 152 -4.23 13.54 10.78
C GLY A 152 -3.42 12.46 10.10
N TYR A 153 -3.00 11.47 10.89
CA TYR A 153 -2.33 10.29 10.38
C TYR A 153 -2.91 9.01 10.96
N GLY A 154 -2.67 7.91 10.25
CA GLY A 154 -3.04 6.57 10.70
C GLY A 154 -2.07 5.53 10.19
N PHE A 155 -1.70 4.59 11.06
CA PHE A 155 -0.96 3.39 10.70
C PHE A 155 -1.95 2.26 10.46
N ILE A 156 -2.15 1.91 9.19
CA ILE A 156 -3.18 0.97 8.77
C ILE A 156 -2.53 -0.35 8.40
N PRO A 157 -2.85 -1.46 9.10
CA PRO A 157 -2.39 -2.77 8.68
C PRO A 157 -3.16 -3.26 7.45
N PHE A 158 -2.50 -4.02 6.58
CA PHE A 158 -3.11 -4.61 5.40
C PHE A 158 -2.73 -6.08 5.23
N GLU A 159 -3.61 -6.79 4.54
CA GLU A 159 -3.27 -8.00 3.79
C GLU A 159 -3.43 -7.70 2.30
N TRP A 160 -2.34 -7.87 1.55
CA TRP A 160 -2.31 -7.68 0.10
C TRP A 160 -2.17 -9.02 -0.60
N ASN A 161 -2.92 -9.18 -1.68
CA ASN A 161 -2.81 -10.31 -2.60
C ASN A 161 -2.73 -9.73 -4.01
N ARG A 162 -1.61 -9.93 -4.70
CA ARG A 162 -1.39 -9.42 -6.05
C ARG A 162 -1.18 -10.54 -7.04
N TRP A 163 -1.83 -10.43 -8.18
CA TRP A 163 -1.67 -11.32 -9.32
C TRP A 163 -1.30 -10.50 -10.55
N GLN A 164 -0.19 -10.83 -11.20
CA GLN A 164 0.20 -10.21 -12.46
C GLN A 164 0.49 -11.28 -13.52
N SER A 165 -0.22 -11.23 -14.65
CA SER A 165 0.08 -12.07 -15.79
C SER A 165 1.26 -11.54 -16.61
N LEU A 166 1.91 -12.42 -17.38
CA LEU A 166 2.96 -12.02 -18.32
C LEU A 166 2.49 -11.05 -19.43
N ASP A 167 1.19 -11.00 -19.70
CA ASP A 167 0.59 -10.10 -20.69
C ASP A 167 0.20 -8.72 -20.09
N GLY A 168 0.39 -8.53 -18.78
CA GLY A 168 0.11 -7.27 -18.09
C GLY A 168 -1.27 -7.17 -17.44
N GLU A 169 -2.04 -8.25 -17.35
CA GLU A 169 -3.26 -8.27 -16.55
C GLU A 169 -2.89 -8.29 -15.06
N LEU A 170 -3.34 -7.29 -14.32
CA LEU A 170 -3.08 -7.11 -12.90
C LEU A 170 -4.40 -7.23 -12.12
N ARG A 171 -4.36 -7.95 -11.01
CA ARG A 171 -5.37 -7.89 -9.96
C ARG A 171 -4.69 -7.68 -8.62
N GLU A 172 -5.24 -6.79 -7.82
CA GLU A 172 -4.83 -6.58 -6.44
C GLU A 172 -6.06 -6.64 -5.52
N ASP A 173 -6.01 -7.49 -4.50
CA ASP A 173 -6.96 -7.45 -3.40
C ASP A 173 -6.24 -6.86 -2.17
N GLN A 174 -6.72 -5.71 -1.69
CA GLN A 174 -6.24 -5.05 -0.48
C GLN A 174 -7.27 -5.19 0.63
N ASN A 175 -6.86 -5.67 1.80
CA ASN A 175 -7.75 -5.87 2.95
C ASN A 175 -7.22 -5.07 4.15
N PRO A 176 -7.58 -3.77 4.25
CA PRO A 176 -7.19 -2.95 5.39
C PRO A 176 -7.83 -3.50 6.68
N GLN A 177 -7.09 -3.39 7.77
CA GLN A 177 -7.55 -3.63 9.13
C GLN A 177 -7.74 -2.30 9.86
N PRO A 178 -8.45 -2.28 11.00
CA PRO A 178 -8.52 -1.07 11.83
C PRO A 178 -7.12 -0.53 12.13
N PRO A 179 -6.94 0.81 12.14
CA PRO A 179 -5.65 1.41 12.39
C PRO A 179 -5.11 0.99 13.76
N THR A 180 -3.82 0.69 13.83
CA THR A 180 -3.14 0.37 15.09
C THR A 180 -2.87 1.63 15.91
N GLU A 181 -2.73 2.75 15.22
CA GLU A 181 -2.46 4.06 15.77
C GLU A 181 -3.03 5.14 14.87
N THR A 182 -3.56 6.20 15.49
CA THR A 182 -3.96 7.43 14.82
C THR A 182 -3.54 8.65 15.64
N GLY A 183 -3.27 9.75 14.95
CA GLY A 183 -3.00 11.05 15.55
C GLY A 183 -3.58 12.20 14.74
N GLY A 184 -3.48 13.42 15.26
CA GLY A 184 -4.14 14.61 14.70
C GLY A 184 -5.51 14.92 15.28
N GLU A 185 -6.26 15.83 14.66
CA GLU A 185 -7.57 16.26 15.16
C GLU A 185 -8.67 15.20 14.90
N ALA A 186 -9.41 14.85 15.95
CA ALA A 186 -10.27 13.66 16.06
C ALA A 186 -11.51 13.61 15.13
N GLY A 187 -11.69 14.58 14.23
CA GLY A 187 -12.75 14.58 13.21
C GLY A 187 -12.39 13.74 11.98
N ASP A 188 -11.11 13.55 11.72
CA ASP A 188 -10.63 13.05 10.41
C ASP A 188 -10.35 11.55 10.39
N HIS A 189 -10.62 10.86 11.50
CA HIS A 189 -10.36 9.43 11.64
C HIS A 189 -11.53 8.55 11.17
N GLU A 190 -12.70 9.12 10.85
CA GLU A 190 -13.83 8.33 10.31
C GLU A 190 -13.45 7.64 8.99
N TRP A 191 -12.65 8.29 8.13
CA TRP A 191 -12.17 7.66 6.90
C TRP A 191 -11.33 6.40 7.15
N PHE A 192 -10.48 6.41 8.19
CA PHE A 192 -9.67 5.23 8.55
C PHE A 192 -10.54 4.05 8.96
N LEU A 193 -11.69 4.33 9.60
CA LEU A 193 -12.64 3.33 10.06
C LEU A 193 -13.55 2.82 8.93
N ASP A 194 -13.74 3.64 7.90
CA ASP A 194 -14.56 3.32 6.72
C ASP A 194 -13.78 2.59 5.61
N GLN A 195 -12.48 2.33 5.81
CA GLN A 195 -11.70 1.51 4.89
C GLN A 195 -12.29 0.10 4.79
N VAL A 196 -12.74 -0.24 3.58
CA VAL A 196 -13.24 -1.58 3.26
C VAL A 196 -12.27 -2.26 2.30
N GLY A 197 -12.29 -3.60 2.29
CA GLY A 197 -11.51 -4.36 1.32
C GLY A 197 -11.82 -3.91 -0.11
N GLU A 198 -10.78 -3.66 -0.89
CA GLU A 198 -10.85 -3.21 -2.27
C GLU A 198 -10.22 -4.27 -3.18
N THR A 199 -10.85 -4.49 -4.33
CA THR A 199 -10.28 -5.26 -5.44
C THR A 199 -10.06 -4.28 -6.59
N HIS A 200 -8.81 -4.14 -7.01
CA HIS A 200 -8.41 -3.43 -8.21
C HIS A 200 -8.06 -4.42 -9.31
N GLU A 201 -8.56 -4.18 -10.52
CA GLU A 201 -8.23 -4.97 -11.72
C GLU A 201 -7.88 -4.00 -12.85
N GLU A 202 -6.76 -4.24 -13.51
CA GLU A 202 -6.23 -3.36 -14.55
C GLU A 202 -5.45 -4.15 -15.60
N THR A 203 -5.53 -3.72 -16.87
CA THR A 203 -4.59 -4.14 -17.91
C THR A 203 -3.51 -3.07 -18.04
N LEU A 204 -2.27 -3.41 -17.68
CA LEU A 204 -1.14 -2.51 -17.74
C LEU A 204 -0.83 -2.05 -19.17
N HIS A 205 -0.31 -0.83 -19.29
CA HIS A 205 0.26 -0.38 -20.56
C HIS A 205 1.47 -1.27 -20.95
N PRO A 206 1.71 -1.58 -22.23
CA PRO A 206 2.81 -2.46 -22.64
C PRO A 206 4.20 -2.06 -22.16
N SER A 207 4.45 -0.77 -21.88
CA SER A 207 5.72 -0.29 -21.31
C SER A 207 5.89 -0.57 -19.82
N LEU A 208 4.82 -0.99 -19.13
CA LEU A 208 4.81 -1.37 -17.72
C LEU A 208 4.80 -2.91 -17.55
N VAL A 209 4.73 -3.65 -18.65
CA VAL A 209 4.73 -5.11 -18.64
C VAL A 209 6.17 -5.61 -18.53
N LEU A 210 6.46 -6.34 -17.46
CA LEU A 210 7.76 -6.97 -17.25
C LEU A 210 8.01 -8.06 -18.31
N PRO A 211 9.24 -8.20 -18.82
CA PRO A 211 9.55 -9.29 -19.75
C PRO A 211 9.39 -10.66 -19.08
N GLU A 212 9.02 -11.69 -19.83
CA GLU A 212 8.84 -13.06 -19.32
C GLU A 212 10.08 -13.59 -18.60
N ALA A 213 11.28 -13.25 -19.06
CA ALA A 213 12.52 -13.56 -18.36
C ALA A 213 13.25 -12.26 -18.03
N LEU A 214 13.53 -12.03 -16.75
CA LEU A 214 14.32 -10.87 -16.35
C LEU A 214 15.82 -11.16 -16.57
N PRO A 215 16.62 -10.15 -16.93
CA PRO A 215 18.05 -10.31 -16.95
C PRO A 215 18.59 -10.69 -15.56
N THR A 216 19.58 -11.58 -15.54
CA THR A 216 20.29 -12.00 -14.31
C THR A 216 21.64 -11.29 -14.16
N ASP A 217 22.00 -10.48 -15.14
CA ASP A 217 23.10 -9.52 -15.06
C ASP A 217 22.57 -8.22 -14.41
N PRO A 218 23.22 -7.70 -13.35
CA PRO A 218 22.69 -6.58 -12.58
C PRO A 218 22.55 -5.29 -13.41
N ASP A 219 23.49 -5.00 -14.33
CA ASP A 219 23.42 -3.81 -15.17
C ASP A 219 22.25 -3.91 -16.16
N ALA A 220 22.09 -5.05 -16.82
CA ALA A 220 20.99 -5.28 -17.75
C ALA A 220 19.63 -5.30 -17.04
N LEU A 221 19.57 -5.82 -15.81
CA LEU A 221 18.34 -5.79 -15.01
C LEU A 221 18.00 -4.35 -14.60
N ALA A 222 18.97 -3.58 -14.12
CA ALA A 222 18.75 -2.17 -13.77
C ALA A 222 18.28 -1.36 -14.99
N GLU A 223 18.88 -1.56 -16.17
CA GLU A 223 18.42 -0.94 -17.42
C GLU A 223 16.99 -1.33 -17.77
N THR A 224 16.64 -2.61 -17.58
CA THR A 224 15.28 -3.11 -17.83
C THR A 224 14.26 -2.47 -16.89
N LEU A 225 14.59 -2.38 -15.59
CA LEU A 225 13.71 -1.80 -14.57
C LEU A 225 13.52 -0.29 -14.76
N MET A 226 14.60 0.44 -15.06
CA MET A 226 14.50 1.88 -15.35
C MET A 226 13.74 2.15 -16.65
N GLY A 227 13.79 1.26 -17.64
CA GLY A 227 13.04 1.42 -18.89
C GLY A 227 11.52 1.19 -18.75
N LEU A 228 11.02 0.78 -17.59
CA LEU A 228 9.58 0.58 -17.38
C LEU A 228 8.87 1.92 -17.23
N GLY A 229 7.82 2.14 -18.01
CA GLY A 229 7.00 3.35 -17.91
C GLY A 229 7.65 4.65 -18.39
N GLU A 230 8.95 4.66 -18.72
CA GLU A 230 9.66 5.83 -19.27
C GLU A 230 9.01 6.29 -20.59
N ASP A 231 8.56 7.55 -20.63
CA ASP A 231 8.46 8.29 -21.88
C ASP A 231 9.91 8.67 -22.26
N PRO A 232 10.40 8.35 -23.48
CA PRO A 232 11.77 8.65 -23.90
C PRO A 232 12.18 10.14 -23.83
N GLU A 233 11.28 11.05 -23.48
CA GLU A 233 11.52 12.47 -23.28
C GLU A 233 11.73 12.90 -21.81
N GLU A 234 11.51 12.01 -20.83
CA GLU A 234 11.77 12.28 -19.39
C GLU A 234 13.16 11.74 -19.00
N ASP A 235 14.08 12.66 -18.71
CA ASP A 235 15.53 12.41 -18.62
C ASP A 235 16.03 12.02 -17.21
N GLU A 236 15.15 11.81 -16.22
CA GLU A 236 15.55 11.67 -14.82
C GLU A 236 15.63 10.21 -14.35
N ARG A 237 16.71 9.55 -14.79
CA ARG A 237 17.15 8.26 -14.23
C ARG A 237 17.84 8.47 -12.89
N THR A 238 17.07 8.33 -11.82
CA THR A 238 17.52 8.44 -10.44
C THR A 238 17.57 7.07 -9.76
N ASP A 239 18.35 6.96 -8.68
CA ASP A 239 18.33 5.74 -7.85
C ASP A 239 16.96 5.56 -7.19
N ALA A 240 16.23 6.65 -6.90
CA ALA A 240 14.85 6.60 -6.43
C ALA A 240 13.92 5.85 -7.41
N SER A 241 13.99 6.18 -8.70
CA SER A 241 13.20 5.48 -9.74
C SER A 241 13.56 3.99 -9.82
N LEU A 242 14.85 3.66 -9.72
CA LEU A 242 15.31 2.27 -9.73
C LEU A 242 14.79 1.49 -8.51
N PHE A 243 14.91 2.03 -7.30
CA PHE A 243 14.47 1.35 -6.09
C PHE A 243 12.95 1.27 -5.98
N HIS A 244 12.22 2.25 -6.52
CA HIS A 244 10.78 2.13 -6.71
C HIS A 244 10.42 0.96 -7.64
N ALA A 245 11.14 0.80 -8.76
CA ALA A 245 10.96 -0.33 -9.67
C ALA A 245 11.33 -1.68 -9.02
N VAL A 246 12.36 -1.72 -8.17
CA VAL A 246 12.71 -2.91 -7.37
C VAL A 246 11.61 -3.29 -6.38
N ALA A 247 11.05 -2.31 -5.64
CA ALA A 247 9.94 -2.56 -4.73
C ALA A 247 8.72 -3.10 -5.49
N SER A 248 8.35 -2.46 -6.61
CA SER A 248 7.28 -2.91 -7.49
C SER A 248 7.53 -4.33 -8.02
N LEU A 249 8.77 -4.67 -8.36
CA LEU A 249 9.13 -6.02 -8.81
C LEU A 249 8.80 -7.08 -7.74
N TYR A 250 9.22 -6.86 -6.49
CA TYR A 250 8.94 -7.79 -5.39
C TYR A 250 7.45 -7.91 -5.07
N GLU A 251 6.68 -6.84 -5.25
CA GLU A 251 5.25 -6.84 -4.96
C GLU A 251 4.40 -7.54 -6.02
N ASN A 252 4.87 -7.62 -7.26
CA ASN A 252 4.04 -8.08 -8.37
C ASN A 252 4.47 -9.41 -8.99
N ARG A 253 5.71 -9.86 -8.77
CA ARG A 253 6.24 -11.03 -9.47
C ARG A 253 7.15 -11.92 -8.60
N PRO A 254 7.00 -13.25 -8.65
CA PRO A 254 7.99 -14.16 -8.09
C PRO A 254 9.31 -14.15 -8.86
N LEU A 255 10.41 -14.11 -8.13
CA LEU A 255 11.76 -14.11 -8.70
C LEU A 255 12.42 -15.48 -8.59
N SER A 256 13.10 -15.90 -9.64
CA SER A 256 14.10 -16.97 -9.52
C SER A 256 15.27 -16.52 -8.66
N GLY A 257 16.01 -17.49 -8.12
CA GLY A 257 17.20 -17.20 -7.32
C GLY A 257 18.23 -16.34 -8.06
N ALA A 258 18.40 -16.56 -9.37
CA ALA A 258 19.32 -15.77 -10.18
C ALA A 258 18.85 -14.33 -10.42
N GLU A 259 17.54 -14.12 -10.62
CA GLU A 259 16.95 -12.77 -10.76
C GLU A 259 17.02 -12.01 -9.42
N GLU A 260 16.68 -12.65 -8.30
CA GLU A 260 16.76 -12.01 -6.99
C GLU A 260 18.21 -11.72 -6.56
N ALA A 261 19.15 -12.60 -6.90
CA ALA A 261 20.58 -12.32 -6.72
C ALA A 261 21.04 -11.11 -7.54
N ALA A 262 20.48 -10.90 -8.74
CA ALA A 262 20.80 -9.71 -9.53
C ALA A 262 20.27 -8.43 -8.86
N VAL A 263 19.07 -8.47 -8.27
CA VAL A 263 18.53 -7.36 -7.46
C VAL A 263 19.42 -7.06 -6.26
N GLN A 264 19.87 -8.08 -5.52
CA GLN A 264 20.79 -7.90 -4.39
C GLN A 264 22.13 -7.28 -4.81
N ARG A 265 22.67 -7.67 -5.98
CA ARG A 265 23.87 -7.04 -6.55
C ARG A 265 23.63 -5.58 -6.96
N ILE A 266 22.45 -5.24 -7.49
CA ILE A 266 22.08 -3.84 -7.78
C ILE A 266 22.09 -3.01 -6.49
N ILE A 267 21.46 -3.50 -5.42
CA ILE A 267 21.43 -2.81 -4.12
C ILE A 267 22.86 -2.58 -3.61
N ALA A 268 23.69 -3.63 -3.63
CA ALA A 268 25.07 -3.57 -3.14
C ALA A 268 25.99 -2.62 -3.96
N ASP A 269 25.76 -2.48 -5.26
CA ASP A 269 26.58 -1.64 -6.14
C ASP A 269 26.16 -0.16 -6.15
N ARG A 270 24.85 0.10 -6.04
CA ARG A 270 24.28 1.45 -6.21
C ARG A 270 24.12 2.24 -4.93
N SER A 271 24.15 1.57 -3.78
CA SER A 271 23.87 2.21 -2.50
C SER A 271 24.97 1.97 -1.48
N GLU A 272 25.15 2.93 -0.57
CA GLU A 272 25.97 2.72 0.62
C GLU A 272 25.24 1.77 1.59
N THR A 273 25.23 0.48 1.24
CA THR A 273 24.52 -0.56 1.99
C THR A 273 25.17 -0.75 3.36
N SER A 274 24.37 -0.63 4.41
CA SER A 274 24.75 -0.97 5.78
C SER A 274 24.18 -2.33 6.16
N HIS A 275 25.00 -3.19 6.76
CA HIS A 275 24.54 -4.40 7.44
C HIS A 275 24.22 -4.05 8.89
N LEU A 276 22.96 -4.25 9.28
CA LEU A 276 22.47 -3.92 10.62
C LEU A 276 22.63 -5.11 11.60
N GLY A 277 22.68 -6.33 11.07
CA GLY A 277 22.78 -7.57 11.84
C GLY A 277 21.56 -8.46 11.62
N THR A 278 21.33 -9.39 12.55
CA THR A 278 20.19 -10.31 12.46
C THR A 278 18.92 -9.66 12.97
N ALA A 279 17.78 -9.91 12.34
CA ALA A 279 16.48 -9.48 12.84
C ALA A 279 15.42 -10.56 12.64
N THR A 280 14.29 -10.42 13.33
CA THR A 280 13.12 -11.29 13.17
C THR A 280 11.95 -10.45 12.67
N ASP A 281 11.34 -10.89 11.58
CA ASP A 281 10.17 -10.19 11.03
C ASP A 281 8.90 -10.42 11.87
N PRO A 282 7.80 -9.68 11.61
CA PRO A 282 6.52 -9.88 12.30
C PRO A 282 5.92 -11.29 12.16
N LEU A 283 6.38 -12.10 11.20
CA LEU A 283 5.95 -13.49 11.00
C LEU A 283 6.84 -14.50 11.75
N GLY A 284 7.83 -14.03 12.51
CA GLY A 284 8.72 -14.87 13.32
C GLY A 284 9.86 -15.53 12.52
N ARG A 285 10.19 -15.00 11.35
CA ARG A 285 11.28 -15.51 10.49
C ARG A 285 12.54 -14.68 10.72
N GLU A 286 13.65 -15.38 10.92
CA GLU A 286 14.96 -14.77 11.15
C GLU A 286 15.70 -14.55 9.83
N GLY A 287 16.44 -13.45 9.72
CA GLY A 287 17.26 -13.13 8.55
C GLY A 287 18.35 -12.10 8.86
N GLU A 288 19.11 -11.73 7.84
CA GLU A 288 20.09 -10.62 7.89
C GLU A 288 19.44 -9.35 7.35
N LEU A 289 19.51 -8.28 8.14
CA LEU A 289 18.92 -7.00 7.82
C LEU A 289 19.97 -6.06 7.24
N PHE A 290 19.66 -5.51 6.07
CA PHE A 290 20.46 -4.51 5.38
C PHE A 290 19.65 -3.23 5.26
N SER A 291 20.33 -2.08 5.32
CA SER A 291 19.71 -0.79 5.04
C SER A 291 20.49 0.03 4.04
N PHE A 292 19.80 0.91 3.35
CA PHE A 292 20.41 1.88 2.46
C PHE A 292 19.52 3.10 2.33
N VAL A 293 20.13 4.26 2.08
CA VAL A 293 19.43 5.54 1.94
C VAL A 293 19.32 5.89 0.46
N VAL A 294 18.14 6.36 0.08
CA VAL A 294 17.81 6.81 -1.27
C VAL A 294 17.29 8.24 -1.17
N GLU A 295 18.01 9.14 -1.84
CA GLU A 295 17.62 10.54 -1.98
C GLU A 295 16.85 10.69 -3.30
N GLU A 296 15.66 11.26 -3.25
CA GLU A 296 14.89 11.72 -4.40
C GLU A 296 15.01 13.25 -4.45
N PRO A 297 15.90 13.80 -5.30
CA PRO A 297 16.24 15.22 -5.26
C PRO A 297 15.01 16.11 -5.44
N GLY A 298 14.83 17.07 -4.53
CA GLY A 298 13.67 17.97 -4.57
C GLY A 298 12.36 17.34 -4.10
N VAL A 299 12.40 16.14 -3.51
CA VAL A 299 11.22 15.43 -3.01
C VAL A 299 11.42 14.94 -1.58
N GLN A 300 12.27 13.95 -1.35
CA GLN A 300 12.38 13.28 -0.05
C GLN A 300 13.63 12.38 0.06
N THR A 301 14.00 12.05 1.30
CA THR A 301 15.01 11.03 1.61
C THR A 301 14.36 9.85 2.32
N LEU A 302 14.56 8.64 1.80
CA LEU A 302 14.04 7.39 2.37
C LEU A 302 15.19 6.46 2.77
N GLU A 303 15.13 5.89 3.97
CA GLU A 303 15.90 4.70 4.32
C GLU A 303 15.05 3.46 4.02
N TYR A 304 15.55 2.57 3.17
CA TYR A 304 14.97 1.25 2.94
C TYR A 304 15.71 0.23 3.78
N ARG A 305 14.99 -0.73 4.37
CA ARG A 305 15.58 -1.83 5.13
C ARG A 305 15.01 -3.16 4.71
N TYR A 306 15.86 -4.05 4.21
CA TYR A 306 15.48 -5.34 3.66
C TYR A 306 16.05 -6.47 4.52
N LEU A 307 15.17 -7.37 4.94
CA LEU A 307 15.51 -8.57 5.69
C LEU A 307 15.50 -9.77 4.75
N PHE A 308 16.65 -10.39 4.59
CA PHE A 308 16.79 -11.57 3.75
C PHE A 308 17.04 -12.83 4.57
N SER A 309 16.45 -13.94 4.13
CA SER A 309 16.71 -15.28 4.66
C SER A 309 18.18 -15.67 4.47
N THR A 310 18.84 -16.14 5.52
CA THR A 310 20.22 -16.68 5.41
C THR A 310 20.28 -18.06 4.77
N GLU A 311 19.14 -18.77 4.71
CA GLU A 311 19.07 -20.13 4.18
C GLU A 311 19.14 -20.14 2.65
N ASP A 312 18.41 -19.23 2.01
CA ASP A 312 18.19 -19.22 0.57
C ASP A 312 18.18 -17.82 -0.05
N GLY A 313 18.43 -16.78 0.75
CA GLY A 313 18.52 -15.40 0.29
C GLY A 313 17.21 -14.77 -0.13
N ALA A 314 16.06 -15.38 0.16
CA ALA A 314 14.76 -14.79 -0.14
C ALA A 314 14.47 -13.54 0.70
N LEU A 315 13.90 -12.51 0.08
CA LEU A 315 13.35 -11.34 0.79
C LEU A 315 12.18 -11.78 1.67
N LEU A 316 12.34 -11.61 2.98
CA LEU A 316 11.33 -11.94 3.97
C LEU A 316 10.47 -10.71 4.29
N TYR A 317 11.14 -9.58 4.46
CA TYR A 317 10.54 -8.36 4.95
C TYR A 317 11.24 -7.13 4.38
N GLN A 318 10.48 -6.07 4.17
CA GLN A 318 11.01 -4.74 3.88
C GLN A 318 10.27 -3.69 4.71
N ASP A 319 10.96 -2.59 5.00
CA ASP A 319 10.32 -1.36 5.43
C ASP A 319 11.00 -0.14 4.82
N SER A 320 10.29 0.97 4.88
CA SER A 320 10.78 2.28 4.47
C SER A 320 10.54 3.30 5.58
N ILE A 321 11.56 4.09 5.85
CA ILE A 321 11.56 5.17 6.83
C ILE A 321 11.78 6.47 6.08
N LEU A 322 10.84 7.40 6.25
CA LEU A 322 10.97 8.76 5.74
C LEU A 322 11.89 9.55 6.67
N MET A 323 13.04 9.94 6.14
CA MET A 323 14.12 10.60 6.87
C MET A 323 13.96 12.13 6.83
N ASP A 324 13.56 12.66 5.68
CA ASP A 324 13.17 14.05 5.48
C ASP A 324 12.35 14.21 4.18
N GLU A 325 11.75 15.40 4.00
CA GLU A 325 11.08 15.84 2.78
C GLU A 325 11.60 17.23 2.40
N GLU A 326 11.81 17.47 1.11
CA GLU A 326 12.17 18.78 0.56
C GLU A 326 10.90 19.56 0.17
N ASP A 327 10.69 20.73 0.80
CA ASP A 327 9.57 21.64 0.53
C ASP A 327 8.18 20.94 0.44
N PRO A 328 7.77 20.12 1.44
CA PRO A 328 6.49 19.42 1.38
C PRO A 328 5.31 20.41 1.36
N GLU A 329 4.24 20.07 0.62
CA GLU A 329 3.01 20.88 0.60
C GLU A 329 2.42 21.07 2.00
N THR A 330 2.50 20.02 2.83
CA THR A 330 2.12 20.03 4.24
C THR A 330 3.27 19.43 5.06
N PRO A 331 3.96 20.22 5.91
CA PRO A 331 5.00 19.73 6.81
C PRO A 331 4.55 18.56 7.69
N ILE A 332 5.47 17.65 8.01
CA ILE A 332 5.16 16.47 8.84
C ILE A 332 4.69 16.85 10.25
N GLU A 333 5.17 17.98 10.77
CA GLU A 333 4.84 18.51 12.09
C GLU A 333 3.37 18.92 12.21
N ASP A 334 2.73 19.29 11.09
CA ASP A 334 1.31 19.65 11.07
C ASP A 334 0.44 18.41 11.35
N TYR A 335 0.94 17.21 11.05
CA TYR A 335 0.32 15.93 11.42
C TYR A 335 0.66 15.50 12.86
N GLY A 336 1.51 16.24 13.58
CA GLY A 336 2.01 15.88 14.92
C GLY A 336 3.03 14.74 14.91
N LEU A 337 3.77 14.60 13.80
CA LEU A 337 4.82 13.61 13.59
C LEU A 337 6.20 14.30 13.54
N GLU A 338 7.26 13.54 13.74
CA GLU A 338 8.65 14.01 13.66
C GLU A 338 9.49 13.01 12.86
N TYR A 339 10.50 13.50 12.13
CA TYR A 339 11.47 12.64 11.46
C TYR A 339 12.49 12.03 12.42
N PRO A 340 13.03 10.83 12.12
CA PRO A 340 12.60 9.93 11.04
C PRO A 340 11.28 9.22 11.39
N VAL A 341 10.42 8.96 10.39
CA VAL A 341 9.13 8.29 10.60
C VAL A 341 8.99 7.04 9.73
N LEU A 342 8.48 5.96 10.32
CA LEU A 342 8.13 4.76 9.56
C LEU A 342 7.02 5.09 8.55
N SER A 343 7.25 4.82 7.27
CA SER A 343 6.27 5.03 6.20
C SER A 343 5.53 3.74 5.86
N GLN A 344 6.26 2.62 5.72
CA GLN A 344 5.68 1.35 5.34
C GLN A 344 6.47 0.17 5.92
N GLN A 345 5.77 -0.91 6.25
CA GLN A 345 6.33 -2.22 6.56
C GLN A 345 5.61 -3.28 5.73
N VAL A 346 6.34 -4.24 5.17
CA VAL A 346 5.80 -5.34 4.37
C VAL A 346 6.53 -6.63 4.71
N SER A 347 5.78 -7.64 5.13
CA SER A 347 6.23 -9.04 5.28
C SER A 347 5.68 -9.87 4.12
N TYR A 348 6.55 -10.53 3.37
CA TYR A 348 6.15 -11.40 2.25
C TYR A 348 5.72 -12.76 2.77
N VAL A 349 4.43 -13.07 2.70
CA VAL A 349 3.85 -14.33 3.22
C VAL A 349 4.11 -15.48 2.25
N TRP A 350 3.92 -15.25 0.95
CA TRP A 350 4.12 -16.24 -0.09
C TRP A 350 4.36 -15.59 -1.45
N THR A 351 5.20 -16.22 -2.28
CA THR A 351 5.44 -15.80 -3.67
C THR A 351 5.63 -17.02 -4.58
N GLY A 352 5.06 -16.98 -5.79
CA GLY A 352 5.16 -18.06 -6.77
C GLY A 352 4.19 -17.93 -7.94
N TRP A 353 4.23 -18.88 -8.87
CA TRP A 353 3.41 -18.91 -10.08
C TRP A 353 2.09 -19.66 -9.89
N VAL A 354 1.01 -19.10 -10.42
CA VAL A 354 -0.33 -19.73 -10.48
C VAL A 354 -0.85 -19.74 -11.93
N GLU A 355 -1.89 -20.53 -12.20
CA GLU A 355 -2.40 -20.72 -13.56
C GLU A 355 -3.28 -19.55 -14.02
N GLU A 356 -4.02 -18.93 -13.10
CA GLU A 356 -5.03 -17.91 -13.41
C GLU A 356 -5.07 -16.78 -12.37
N ILE A 357 -5.47 -15.57 -12.81
CA ILE A 357 -5.73 -14.43 -11.92
C ILE A 357 -6.79 -14.79 -10.88
N GLY A 358 -6.51 -14.50 -9.60
CA GLY A 358 -7.40 -14.80 -8.48
C GLY A 358 -7.21 -16.22 -7.88
N GLN A 359 -6.36 -17.06 -8.48
CA GLN A 359 -5.99 -18.35 -7.90
C GLN A 359 -5.04 -18.18 -6.72
N ARG A 360 -5.32 -18.86 -5.61
CA ARG A 360 -4.37 -19.00 -4.49
C ARG A 360 -3.64 -20.36 -4.57
N PRO A 361 -2.41 -20.47 -4.03
CA PRO A 361 -1.59 -21.69 -4.08
C PRO A 361 -2.22 -22.94 -3.46
#